data_AF-A0A2N1F9Q3-F1
#
_entry.id   AF-A0A2N1F9Q3-F1
#
_cell.length_a   1.000
_cell.length_b   1.000
_cell.length_c   1.000
_cell.angle_alpha   90.00
_cell.angle_beta   90.00
_cell.angle_gamma   90.00
#
_symmetry.space_group_name_H-M   'P 1'
#
loop_
_entity.id
_entity.type
_entity.pdbx_description
1 polymer ?
#
loop_
_entity_poly.entity_id
_entity_poly.type
_entity_poly.pdbx_seq_one_letter_code
_entity_poly.pdbx_strand_id
1 'polypeptide(L)'
;MKKLPFIKLVVLTFVVLLSNCQNNLEEQEAVLKLGKGKLSSRGVAKKKVLLLGIDGLQFEKMVNVFTPNLDEFNIVKAYTGGIKGAISEQKTNSGPGWTTILTGVWANKHRVLDNNSSFKSATKSIFQRIKEHNPNLETTSIVTWKTIHDFLREQLNYIDYKIEGYGDDKAIMNAVNEINNHNPDFLFIDIDEPDSVGHGNGFGGLYNNAIKRADERLGTLVAAVKNRAKERNEDWLIILTTDHGRQPSGYGHGSQSNSEKTIFIGMNKIGNEEFTSYTSSVPNKGFNGLYGHVSQTSIVPTILTHLEIPIKKEWQLSSTSLIGNVGARKVMMENNNTIYWDSNSLGSIEVYRNNEYINSVNASQGYFLDNDQPDGLLNYTLVLNGQTATTTINNLTITAGLDWNDGLNNKAYFFRGDNKYVRYNKILDKADNGYPVEIDNSNWPGLESYKNLISAAFKWNSSKCIFFLKDGRYIRYDMNSDSIDSGYPLEINNSNWPGLEAHKNKIRAAFKWNNKKAYFFLNDGTYLRYSIANDRVDSGYPKPINNTTWPGLGSVASKITAAVNWNSVHCYLFLNDNTYVKYSKTLDRAELNYPRPTNNRTWPGLLK
;
A
#
# COMPACT_ATOMS: atom_id res chain seq x y z
N MET A 1 14.95 29.95 -84.62
CA MET A 1 14.74 31.26 -83.97
C MET A 1 15.25 31.13 -82.53
N LYS A 2 16.53 31.48 -82.33
CA LYS A 2 17.06 32.55 -81.44
C LYS A 2 16.84 32.25 -79.94
N LYS A 3 17.77 31.59 -79.24
CA LYS A 3 19.14 31.96 -78.74
C LYS A 3 19.14 32.62 -77.34
N LEU A 4 19.48 31.80 -76.33
CA LEU A 4 20.60 31.89 -75.36
C LEU A 4 20.74 33.12 -74.38
N PRO A 5 21.60 33.06 -73.34
CA PRO A 5 21.31 33.27 -71.91
C PRO A 5 22.13 34.44 -71.30
N PHE A 6 22.18 34.64 -69.97
CA PHE A 6 23.33 35.35 -69.37
C PHE A 6 23.70 34.92 -67.94
N ILE A 7 25.00 34.70 -67.80
CA ILE A 7 25.85 34.36 -66.65
C ILE A 7 26.24 35.65 -65.90
N LYS A 8 26.56 35.60 -64.59
CA LYS A 8 27.86 36.10 -64.05
C LYS A 8 28.03 35.94 -62.53
N LEU A 9 28.97 35.06 -62.20
CA LEU A 9 29.90 35.10 -61.09
C LEU A 9 30.82 36.34 -61.23
N VAL A 10 31.11 37.09 -60.15
CA VAL A 10 32.33 37.90 -60.04
C VAL A 10 32.91 37.82 -58.64
N VAL A 11 34.08 37.18 -58.60
CA VAL A 11 35.13 37.25 -57.58
C VAL A 11 35.72 38.67 -57.56
N LEU A 12 35.96 39.24 -56.38
CA LEU A 12 36.93 40.33 -56.24
C LEU A 12 37.95 39.98 -55.16
N THR A 13 39.09 39.49 -55.62
CA THR A 13 40.36 39.52 -54.90
C THR A 13 41.16 40.65 -55.52
N PHE A 14 41.61 41.63 -54.73
CA PHE A 14 42.77 42.43 -55.10
C PHE A 14 43.65 42.69 -53.88
N VAL A 15 44.89 42.25 -54.08
CA VAL A 15 46.11 42.38 -53.28
C VAL A 15 46.61 43.83 -53.34
N VAL A 16 47.31 44.37 -52.33
CA VAL A 16 48.77 44.69 -52.33
C VAL A 16 49.01 45.42 -51.00
N LEU A 17 49.69 44.80 -50.02
CA LEU A 17 51.14 44.80 -49.74
C LEU A 17 51.71 46.11 -49.15
N LEU A 18 52.08 45.98 -47.87
CA LEU A 18 53.31 46.43 -47.20
C LEU A 18 53.67 47.92 -47.14
N SER A 19 53.61 48.43 -45.90
CA SER A 19 54.75 49.15 -45.31
C SER A 19 54.76 48.94 -43.78
N ASN A 20 55.88 48.35 -43.35
CA ASN A 20 56.59 48.37 -42.05
C ASN A 20 55.87 48.83 -40.77
N CYS A 21 56.22 48.36 -39.58
CA CYS A 21 56.99 47.26 -39.01
C CYS A 21 56.97 47.59 -37.51
N GLN A 22 57.00 46.59 -36.64
CA GLN A 22 57.38 46.71 -35.22
C GLN A 22 56.54 47.67 -34.37
N ASN A 23 55.49 47.13 -33.72
CA ASN A 23 55.14 47.43 -32.32
C ASN A 23 53.83 46.73 -31.92
N ASN A 24 53.68 45.41 -32.14
CA ASN A 24 52.53 44.69 -31.58
C ASN A 24 52.68 43.16 -31.48
N LEU A 25 53.91 42.63 -31.42
CA LEU A 25 54.16 41.19 -31.22
C LEU A 25 54.54 40.81 -29.78
N GLU A 26 54.76 41.75 -28.87
CA GLU A 26 54.99 41.43 -27.45
C GLU A 26 53.70 41.40 -26.62
N GLU A 27 52.63 42.10 -27.02
CA GLU A 27 51.35 42.09 -26.28
C GLU A 27 50.48 40.86 -26.56
N GLN A 28 50.65 40.18 -27.69
CA GLN A 28 49.90 38.96 -28.01
C GLN A 28 50.55 37.67 -27.47
N GLU A 29 51.86 37.67 -27.16
CA GLU A 29 52.50 36.52 -26.48
C GLU A 29 52.29 36.53 -24.96
N ALA A 30 51.95 37.68 -24.35
CA ALA A 30 51.61 37.76 -22.93
C ALA A 30 50.22 37.18 -22.59
N VAL A 31 49.25 37.28 -23.52
CA VAL A 31 47.89 36.73 -23.33
C VAL A 31 47.85 35.20 -23.54
N LEU A 32 48.79 34.63 -24.31
CA LEU A 32 48.87 33.18 -24.54
C LEU A 32 49.67 32.39 -23.48
N LYS A 33 50.26 33.05 -22.47
CA LYS A 33 51.00 32.39 -21.37
C LYS A 33 50.35 32.47 -19.98
N LEU A 34 49.17 33.06 -19.84
CA LEU A 34 48.43 33.15 -18.56
C LEU A 34 47.23 32.19 -18.43
N GLY A 35 47.09 31.21 -19.33
CA GLY A 35 45.97 30.26 -19.39
C GLY A 35 46.36 28.78 -19.24
N LYS A 36 47.38 28.45 -18.46
CA LYS A 36 47.65 27.05 -18.05
C LYS A 36 47.46 26.87 -16.53
N GLY A 37 46.40 27.45 -15.98
CA GLY A 37 45.80 26.89 -14.79
C GLY A 37 45.21 25.53 -15.19
N LYS A 38 45.62 24.45 -14.52
CA LYS A 38 44.91 23.16 -14.58
C LYS A 38 43.43 23.43 -14.29
N LEU A 39 42.61 23.50 -15.32
CA LEU A 39 41.19 23.17 -15.20
C LEU A 39 41.17 21.69 -14.86
N SER A 40 41.26 21.37 -13.57
CA SER A 40 40.89 20.05 -13.10
C SER A 40 39.45 19.87 -13.54
N SER A 41 39.21 18.94 -14.47
CA SER A 41 37.89 18.34 -14.58
C SER A 41 37.58 17.75 -13.21
N ARG A 42 36.86 18.48 -12.35
CA ARG A 42 36.32 17.89 -11.13
C ARG A 42 35.47 16.73 -11.62
N GLY A 43 35.86 15.50 -11.27
CA GLY A 43 35.10 14.31 -11.62
C GLY A 43 33.65 14.46 -11.14
N VAL A 44 32.74 13.68 -11.73
CA VAL A 44 31.35 13.63 -11.27
C VAL A 44 31.33 13.34 -9.77
N ALA A 45 30.65 14.19 -9.01
CA ALA A 45 30.61 14.08 -7.55
C ALA A 45 29.95 12.77 -7.13
N LYS A 46 30.57 12.05 -6.19
CA LYS A 46 30.04 10.75 -5.72
C LYS A 46 28.75 10.97 -4.94
N LYS A 47 27.67 10.28 -5.33
CA LYS A 47 26.36 10.38 -4.67
C LYS A 47 26.38 9.71 -3.30
N LYS A 48 25.94 10.44 -2.28
CA LYS A 48 25.90 9.99 -0.89
C LYS A 48 24.56 10.34 -0.25
N VAL A 49 24.11 9.54 0.72
CA VAL A 49 22.85 9.78 1.42
C VAL A 49 23.01 9.63 2.93
N LEU A 50 22.49 10.62 3.67
CA LEU A 50 22.22 10.54 5.11
C LEU A 50 20.70 10.58 5.32
N LEU A 51 20.14 9.54 5.93
CA LEU A 51 18.76 9.52 6.42
C LEU A 51 18.79 9.58 7.95
N LEU A 52 18.32 10.70 8.52
CA LEU A 52 18.11 10.85 9.96
C LEU A 52 16.62 10.70 10.29
N GLY A 53 16.31 9.66 11.04
CA GLY A 53 15.04 9.48 11.70
C GLY A 53 15.08 10.02 13.13
N ILE A 54 14.06 10.78 13.53
CA ILE A 54 13.89 11.28 14.90
C ILE A 54 12.55 10.75 15.42
N ASP A 55 12.60 9.69 16.23
CA ASP A 55 11.42 8.96 16.68
C ASP A 55 10.43 9.89 17.40
N GLY A 56 9.17 9.82 17.01
CA GLY A 56 8.08 10.50 17.70
C GLY A 56 8.13 12.04 17.71
N LEU A 57 8.93 12.68 16.85
CA LEU A 57 9.04 14.15 16.75
C LEU A 57 7.79 14.78 16.10
N GLN A 58 7.01 15.53 16.88
CA GLN A 58 5.76 16.14 16.43
C GLN A 58 6.00 17.38 15.57
N PHE A 59 5.58 17.33 14.31
CA PHE A 59 5.70 18.44 13.35
C PHE A 59 5.15 19.76 13.90
N GLU A 60 3.93 19.76 14.44
CA GLU A 60 3.27 20.96 14.97
C GLU A 60 3.96 21.54 16.21
N LYS A 61 4.79 20.76 16.92
CA LYS A 61 5.58 21.27 18.05
C LYS A 61 6.94 21.78 17.59
N MET A 62 7.59 21.03 16.69
CA MET A 62 8.87 21.39 16.10
C MET A 62 8.86 22.81 15.51
N VAL A 63 7.84 23.17 14.72
CA VAL A 63 7.74 24.51 14.09
C VAL A 63 7.57 25.68 15.07
N ASN A 64 7.38 25.40 16.37
CA ASN A 64 7.23 26.39 17.44
C ASN A 64 8.41 26.40 18.42
N VAL A 65 9.48 25.66 18.12
CA VAL A 65 10.70 25.59 18.92
C VAL A 65 11.83 26.22 18.09
N PHE A 66 12.74 26.94 18.74
CA PHE A 66 13.94 27.45 18.06
C PHE A 66 14.87 26.28 17.72
N THR A 67 14.96 25.96 16.42
CA THR A 67 15.69 24.80 15.88
C THR A 67 16.55 25.22 14.68
N PRO A 68 17.64 25.97 14.92
CA PRO A 68 18.42 26.60 13.85
C PRO A 68 19.01 25.62 12.83
N ASN A 69 19.27 24.36 13.21
CA ASN A 69 19.83 23.38 12.28
C ASN A 69 18.74 22.75 11.39
N LEU A 70 17.55 22.51 11.92
CA LEU A 70 16.36 22.10 11.16
C LEU A 70 15.92 23.22 10.21
N ASP A 71 16.01 24.48 10.63
CA ASP A 71 15.63 25.65 9.83
C ASP A 71 16.48 25.82 8.56
N GLU A 72 17.65 25.17 8.46
CA GLU A 72 18.47 25.12 7.23
C GLU A 72 17.88 24.19 6.14
N PHE A 73 16.87 23.39 6.47
CA PHE A 73 16.30 22.39 5.56
C PHE A 73 14.99 22.88 4.94
N ASN A 74 14.72 22.40 3.73
CA ASN A 74 13.38 22.50 3.16
C ASN A 74 12.51 21.47 3.87
N ILE A 75 11.67 21.90 4.82
CA ILE A 75 10.78 21.01 5.58
C ILE A 75 9.35 21.18 5.11
N VAL A 76 8.70 20.05 4.79
CA VAL A 76 7.28 20.02 4.42
C VAL A 76 6.49 19.12 5.37
N LYS A 77 5.21 19.47 5.54
CA LYS A 77 4.24 18.57 6.20
C LYS A 77 4.11 17.29 5.37
N ALA A 78 4.05 16.16 6.06
CA ALA A 78 3.96 14.83 5.47
C ALA A 78 3.00 13.94 6.27
N TYR A 79 2.77 12.72 5.81
CA TYR A 79 1.91 11.77 6.52
C TYR A 79 2.45 10.34 6.63
N THR A 80 2.09 9.70 7.75
CA THR A 80 2.29 8.27 8.03
C THR A 80 0.96 7.54 8.20
N GLY A 81 0.99 6.22 8.38
CA GLY A 81 -0.18 5.42 8.75
C GLY A 81 -1.05 4.96 7.58
N GLY A 82 -0.62 5.18 6.34
CA GLY A 82 -1.40 4.84 5.13
C GLY A 82 -2.75 5.56 5.02
N ILE A 83 -3.59 5.12 4.08
CA ILE A 83 -4.88 5.75 3.78
C ILE A 83 -6.00 5.09 4.61
N LYS A 84 -6.66 5.86 5.48
CA LYS A 84 -7.78 5.41 6.31
C LYS A 84 -8.89 4.80 5.46
N GLY A 85 -9.32 3.60 5.83
CA GLY A 85 -10.33 2.79 5.14
C GLY A 85 -9.77 1.94 4.00
N ALA A 86 -8.58 2.24 3.50
CA ALA A 86 -7.92 1.44 2.48
C ALA A 86 -7.10 0.31 3.12
N ILE A 87 -6.69 -0.65 2.30
CA ILE A 87 -5.82 -1.75 2.75
C ILE A 87 -4.44 -1.26 3.21
N SER A 88 -4.00 -0.08 2.78
CA SER A 88 -2.74 0.53 3.22
C SER A 88 -2.80 1.11 4.64
N GLU A 89 -3.97 1.25 5.26
CA GLU A 89 -4.10 1.76 6.63
C GLU A 89 -3.23 0.92 7.59
N GLN A 90 -2.30 1.58 8.28
CA GLN A 90 -1.39 0.96 9.25
C GLN A 90 -1.36 1.76 10.54
N LYS A 91 -1.07 1.10 11.67
CA LYS A 91 -0.89 1.77 12.97
C LYS A 91 0.24 2.79 12.90
N THR A 92 0.09 3.92 13.61
CA THR A 92 1.17 4.91 13.83
C THR A 92 2.08 4.50 14.99
N ASN A 93 2.60 3.27 14.89
CA ASN A 93 3.57 2.68 15.80
C ASN A 93 4.95 2.65 15.14
N SER A 94 6.02 2.61 15.93
CA SER A 94 7.39 2.68 15.43
C SER A 94 7.80 1.50 14.56
N GLY A 95 7.39 0.27 14.90
CA GLY A 95 7.67 -0.90 14.07
C GLY A 95 7.15 -0.77 12.63
N PRO A 96 5.84 -0.51 12.43
CA PRO A 96 5.29 -0.20 11.12
C PRO A 96 5.91 1.04 10.46
N GLY A 97 6.12 2.13 11.21
CA GLY A 97 6.67 3.39 10.71
C GLY A 97 8.10 3.24 10.17
N TRP A 98 9.02 2.74 10.98
CA TRP A 98 10.41 2.50 10.56
C TRP A 98 10.51 1.50 9.42
N THR A 99 9.72 0.42 9.45
CA THR A 99 9.71 -0.54 8.34
C THR A 99 9.18 0.12 7.05
N THR A 100 8.20 1.01 7.14
CA THR A 100 7.69 1.79 6.00
C THR A 100 8.79 2.70 5.43
N ILE A 101 9.48 3.46 6.28
CA ILE A 101 10.60 4.33 5.89
C ILE A 101 11.69 3.55 5.16
N LEU A 102 12.03 2.36 5.67
CA LEU A 102 13.16 1.57 5.15
C LEU A 102 12.77 0.64 3.99
N THR A 103 11.49 0.47 3.65
CA THR A 103 11.03 -0.40 2.55
C THR A 103 10.31 0.34 1.43
N GLY A 104 9.79 1.55 1.70
CA GLY A 104 9.06 2.37 0.72
C GLY A 104 7.65 1.86 0.43
N VAL A 105 7.11 0.99 1.30
CA VAL A 105 5.77 0.42 1.18
C VAL A 105 5.07 0.43 2.54
N TRP A 106 3.74 0.30 2.56
CA TRP A 106 2.95 0.24 3.79
C TRP A 106 2.86 -1.18 4.37
N ALA A 107 2.31 -1.32 5.58
CA ALA A 107 2.25 -2.57 6.34
C ALA A 107 1.50 -3.72 5.66
N ASN A 108 0.60 -3.42 4.72
CA ASN A 108 -0.03 -4.45 3.89
C ASN A 108 0.96 -5.21 3.01
N LYS A 109 2.10 -4.60 2.66
CA LYS A 109 3.18 -5.21 1.86
C LYS A 109 4.34 -5.70 2.74
N HIS A 110 4.86 -4.88 3.65
CA HIS A 110 6.00 -5.28 4.48
C HIS A 110 5.63 -6.19 5.66
N ARG A 111 4.35 -6.31 6.04
CA ARG A 111 3.84 -7.26 7.06
C ARG A 111 4.30 -7.06 8.51
N VAL A 112 4.94 -5.93 8.85
CA VAL A 112 5.22 -5.54 10.25
C VAL A 112 4.04 -4.70 10.74
N LEU A 113 3.23 -5.25 11.66
CA LEU A 113 1.91 -4.67 12.01
C LEU A 113 1.89 -3.92 13.35
N ASP A 114 2.91 -4.14 14.20
CA ASP A 114 3.09 -3.46 15.48
C ASP A 114 4.56 -3.57 15.94
N ASN A 115 4.84 -3.24 17.22
CA ASN A 115 6.17 -3.21 17.81
C ASN A 115 6.67 -4.59 18.30
N ASN A 116 5.94 -5.67 18.05
CA ASN A 116 6.35 -7.01 18.45
C ASN A 116 7.47 -7.53 17.53
N SER A 117 8.65 -7.77 18.09
CA SER A 117 9.85 -8.23 17.37
C SER A 117 9.70 -9.60 16.67
N SER A 118 8.62 -10.36 16.94
CA SER A 118 8.30 -11.57 16.18
C SER A 118 7.95 -11.28 14.71
N PHE A 119 7.43 -10.08 14.40
CA PHE A 119 7.23 -9.65 13.01
C PHE A 119 8.57 -9.50 12.29
N LYS A 120 8.58 -9.78 10.99
CA LYS A 120 9.70 -9.48 10.08
C LYS A 120 9.16 -8.85 8.81
N SER A 121 9.99 -8.03 8.18
CA SER A 121 9.67 -7.45 6.89
C SER A 121 9.59 -8.55 5.82
N ALA A 122 8.43 -8.67 5.17
CA ALA A 122 8.25 -9.48 3.97
C ALA A 122 8.69 -8.76 2.68
N THR A 123 9.20 -7.53 2.78
CA THR A 123 9.64 -6.70 1.65
C THR A 123 11.12 -6.34 1.80
N LYS A 124 11.83 -6.27 0.66
CA LYS A 124 13.23 -5.82 0.61
C LYS A 124 13.36 -4.38 1.11
N SER A 125 14.27 -4.18 2.04
CA SER A 125 14.70 -2.89 2.54
C SER A 125 15.53 -2.14 1.50
N ILE A 126 15.69 -0.85 1.71
CA ILE A 126 16.58 0.01 0.92
C ILE A 126 18.01 -0.52 0.92
N PHE A 127 18.51 -1.04 2.05
CA PHE A 127 19.84 -1.65 2.15
C PHE A 127 20.01 -2.81 1.16
N GLN A 128 19.06 -3.75 1.17
CA GLN A 128 19.07 -4.87 0.23
C GLN A 128 18.99 -4.38 -1.22
N ARG A 129 18.14 -3.39 -1.51
CA ARG A 129 18.00 -2.85 -2.88
C ARG A 129 19.29 -2.19 -3.38
N ILE A 130 19.98 -1.44 -2.52
CA ILE A 130 21.27 -0.83 -2.84
C ILE A 130 22.31 -1.91 -3.15
N LYS A 131 22.46 -2.91 -2.27
CA LYS A 131 23.48 -3.95 -2.43
C LYS A 131 23.20 -4.92 -3.58
N GLU A 132 21.93 -5.21 -3.88
CA GLU A 132 21.56 -5.99 -5.06
C GLU A 132 21.80 -5.24 -6.37
N HIS A 133 21.74 -3.90 -6.37
CA HIS A 133 22.10 -3.10 -7.54
C HIS A 133 23.61 -3.01 -7.71
N ASN A 134 24.33 -2.69 -6.63
CA ASN A 134 25.78 -2.61 -6.62
C ASN A 134 26.34 -3.02 -5.24
N PRO A 135 26.97 -4.21 -5.13
CA PRO A 135 27.46 -4.71 -3.84
C PRO A 135 28.64 -3.88 -3.28
N ASN A 136 29.28 -3.05 -4.10
CA ASN A 136 30.39 -2.18 -3.68
C ASN A 136 29.93 -0.88 -3.00
N LEU A 137 28.62 -0.58 -2.99
CA LEU A 137 28.11 0.56 -2.23
C LEU A 137 28.09 0.19 -0.74
N GLU A 138 28.66 1.06 0.09
CA GLU A 138 28.73 0.86 1.54
C GLU A 138 27.43 1.33 2.21
N THR A 139 26.83 0.45 3.01
CA THR A 139 25.58 0.70 3.73
C THR A 139 25.76 0.65 5.24
N THR A 140 25.22 1.66 5.92
CA THR A 140 25.34 1.81 7.37
C THR A 140 23.98 2.00 8.03
N SER A 141 23.75 1.31 9.15
CA SER A 141 22.54 1.44 9.98
C SER A 141 22.90 1.59 11.46
N ILE A 142 22.56 2.73 12.06
CA ILE A 142 22.81 3.01 13.47
C ILE A 142 21.46 3.32 14.12
N VAL A 143 21.01 2.45 15.02
CA VAL A 143 19.69 2.59 15.65
C VAL A 143 19.80 2.67 17.16
N THR A 144 19.04 3.56 17.79
CA THR A 144 18.92 3.57 19.26
C THR A 144 17.97 2.46 19.69
N TRP A 145 16.90 2.22 18.93
CA TRP A 145 15.96 1.13 19.18
C TRP A 145 16.30 -0.15 18.38
N LYS A 146 16.91 -1.13 19.06
CA LYS A 146 17.32 -2.43 18.48
C LYS A 146 16.22 -3.13 17.65
N THR A 147 14.95 -2.98 18.01
CA THR A 147 13.84 -3.68 17.36
C THR A 147 13.73 -3.35 15.86
N ILE A 148 14.22 -2.19 15.42
CA ILE A 148 14.31 -1.85 13.99
C ILE A 148 15.11 -2.92 13.22
N HIS A 149 16.24 -3.37 13.77
CA HIS A 149 17.03 -4.45 13.18
C HIS A 149 16.33 -5.81 13.29
N ASP A 150 15.56 -6.06 14.35
CA ASP A 150 14.81 -7.31 14.48
C ASP A 150 13.76 -7.47 13.37
N PHE A 151 13.12 -6.37 12.93
CA PHE A 151 12.21 -6.39 11.78
C PHE A 151 12.93 -6.67 10.45
N LEU A 152 14.22 -6.33 10.35
CA LEU A 152 15.06 -6.54 9.18
C LEU A 152 16.02 -7.73 9.33
N ARG A 153 15.81 -8.63 10.30
CA ARG A 153 16.74 -9.71 10.66
C ARG A 153 17.20 -10.62 9.50
N GLU A 154 16.38 -10.79 8.46
CA GLU A 154 16.72 -11.57 7.25
C GLU A 154 17.50 -10.77 6.20
N GLN A 155 17.80 -9.52 6.48
CA GLN A 155 18.41 -8.55 5.55
C GLN A 155 19.61 -7.82 6.17
N LEU A 156 20.01 -8.16 7.41
CA LEU A 156 21.15 -7.52 8.11
C LEU A 156 22.52 -7.79 7.46
N ASN A 157 22.59 -8.77 6.56
CA ASN A 157 23.77 -9.06 5.74
C ASN A 157 23.98 -8.03 4.62
N TYR A 158 22.97 -7.21 4.31
CA TYR A 158 23.08 -6.09 3.36
C TYR A 158 23.46 -4.76 4.05
N ILE A 159 23.84 -4.81 5.32
CA ILE A 159 24.31 -3.67 6.11
C ILE A 159 25.75 -3.94 6.50
N ASP A 160 26.68 -3.20 5.89
CA ASP A 160 28.12 -3.36 6.08
C ASP A 160 28.54 -2.96 7.50
N TYR A 161 28.04 -1.83 8.00
CA TYR A 161 28.26 -1.38 9.38
C TYR A 161 26.94 -1.17 10.12
N LYS A 162 26.79 -1.85 11.27
CA LYS A 162 25.56 -1.81 12.08
C LYS A 162 25.85 -1.65 13.56
N ILE A 163 25.09 -0.77 14.20
CA ILE A 163 25.11 -0.50 15.64
C ILE A 163 23.68 -0.40 16.16
N GLU A 164 23.42 -0.92 17.36
CA GLU A 164 22.09 -0.92 17.99
C GLU A 164 22.14 -0.70 19.50
N GLY A 165 21.08 -0.13 20.07
CA GLY A 165 20.79 -0.20 21.51
C GLY A 165 21.51 0.83 22.39
N TYR A 166 22.10 1.87 21.80
CA TYR A 166 22.73 2.97 22.54
C TYR A 166 21.81 4.19 22.59
N GLY A 167 22.06 5.13 23.51
CA GLY A 167 21.37 6.42 23.51
C GLY A 167 21.84 7.34 22.37
N ASP A 168 21.04 8.36 22.09
CA ASP A 168 21.22 9.31 20.98
C ASP A 168 22.66 9.83 20.83
N ASP A 169 23.31 10.31 21.89
CA ASP A 169 24.65 10.90 21.80
C ASP A 169 25.70 9.89 21.28
N LYS A 170 25.58 8.63 21.70
CA LYS A 170 26.46 7.56 21.22
C LYS A 170 26.14 7.21 19.76
N ALA A 171 24.88 7.21 19.37
CA ALA A 171 24.46 7.01 17.98
C ALA A 171 25.05 8.11 17.08
N ILE A 172 24.94 9.38 17.48
CA ILE A 172 25.51 10.53 16.76
C ILE A 172 27.03 10.41 16.66
N MET A 173 27.73 10.10 17.76
CA MET A 173 29.18 9.92 17.72
C MET A 173 29.62 8.80 16.76
N ASN A 174 28.90 7.68 16.74
CA ASN A 174 29.18 6.58 15.81
C ASN A 174 28.92 6.98 14.35
N ALA A 175 27.85 7.73 14.08
CA ALA A 175 27.56 8.24 12.73
C ALA A 175 28.61 9.26 12.27
N VAL A 176 29.05 10.17 13.15
CA VAL A 176 30.15 11.11 12.85
C VAL A 176 31.44 10.36 12.57
N ASN A 177 31.78 9.34 13.37
CA ASN A 177 32.95 8.50 13.09
C ASN A 177 32.85 7.82 11.72
N GLU A 178 31.68 7.29 11.38
CA GLU A 178 31.44 6.68 10.08
C GLU A 178 31.61 7.68 8.93
N ILE A 179 31.03 8.87 9.06
CA ILE A 179 31.16 9.95 8.08
C ILE A 179 32.61 10.38 7.94
N ASN A 180 33.38 10.52 9.01
CA ASN A 180 34.74 11.06 8.91
C ASN A 180 35.77 10.01 8.44
N ASN A 181 35.65 8.78 8.93
CA ASN A 181 36.73 7.79 8.86
C ASN A 181 36.46 6.65 7.86
N HIS A 182 35.23 6.49 7.38
CA HIS A 182 34.84 5.40 6.48
C HIS A 182 34.27 5.94 5.16
N ASN A 183 33.45 5.17 4.43
CA ASN A 183 32.93 5.56 3.12
C ASN A 183 31.46 5.21 2.88
N PRO A 184 30.55 5.46 3.85
CA PRO A 184 29.13 5.12 3.69
C PRO A 184 28.57 5.78 2.44
N ASP A 185 27.96 5.01 1.53
CA ASP A 185 27.18 5.51 0.39
C ASP A 185 25.73 5.80 0.80
N PHE A 186 25.22 5.00 1.74
CA PHE A 186 23.96 5.24 2.44
C PHE A 186 24.13 5.03 3.94
N LEU A 187 23.89 6.08 4.72
CA LEU A 187 23.87 6.03 6.18
C LEU A 187 22.46 6.31 6.67
N PHE A 188 21.88 5.33 7.36
CA PHE A 188 20.67 5.51 8.18
C PHE A 188 21.06 5.64 9.65
N ILE A 189 20.51 6.66 10.30
CA ILE A 189 20.58 6.84 11.74
C ILE A 189 19.19 7.13 12.30
N ASP A 190 18.87 6.48 13.41
CA ASP A 190 17.67 6.66 14.21
C ASP A 190 18.07 7.20 15.60
N ILE A 191 17.30 8.17 16.13
CA ILE A 191 17.45 8.74 17.47
C ILE A 191 16.08 8.84 18.15
N ASP A 192 16.03 8.68 19.48
CA ASP A 192 14.80 8.32 20.21
C ASP A 192 14.34 9.37 21.25
N GLU A 193 15.19 10.32 21.64
CA GLU A 193 14.91 11.14 22.83
C GLU A 193 13.54 11.87 22.81
N PRO A 194 13.07 12.46 21.69
CA PRO A 194 11.73 13.04 21.65
C PRO A 194 10.61 12.03 21.95
N ASP A 195 10.69 10.80 21.45
CA ASP A 195 9.71 9.74 21.74
C ASP A 195 9.69 9.38 23.23
N SER A 196 10.87 9.06 23.77
CA SER A 196 11.04 8.71 25.18
C SER A 196 10.53 9.81 26.13
N VAL A 197 10.88 11.07 25.86
CA VAL A 197 10.40 12.21 26.65
C VAL A 197 8.89 12.40 26.50
N GLY A 198 8.37 12.23 25.28
CA GLY A 198 6.94 12.30 24.99
C GLY A 198 6.15 11.26 25.78
N HIS A 199 6.61 10.01 25.83
CA HIS A 199 5.99 8.97 26.66
C HIS A 199 5.97 9.31 28.15
N GLY A 200 7.06 9.85 28.69
CA GLY A 200 7.14 10.18 30.11
C GLY A 200 6.37 11.44 30.51
N ASN A 201 6.30 12.45 29.63
CA ASN A 201 5.92 13.81 30.02
C ASN A 201 4.85 14.46 29.13
N GLY A 202 4.46 13.81 28.04
CA GLY A 202 3.62 14.40 27.02
C GLY A 202 4.24 15.63 26.38
N PHE A 203 3.41 16.46 25.76
CA PHE A 203 3.87 17.74 25.22
C PHE A 203 4.10 18.77 26.35
N GLY A 204 5.17 19.55 26.25
CA GLY A 204 5.49 20.60 27.22
C GLY A 204 6.96 21.04 27.15
N GLY A 205 7.43 21.73 28.19
CA GLY A 205 8.80 22.24 28.24
C GLY A 205 9.88 21.17 28.09
N LEU A 206 9.69 19.99 28.69
CA LEU A 206 10.64 18.88 28.58
C LEU A 206 10.71 18.34 27.15
N TYR A 207 9.56 18.14 26.51
CA TYR A 207 9.50 17.73 25.11
C TYR A 207 10.11 18.77 24.18
N ASN A 208 9.82 20.05 24.39
CA ASN A 208 10.44 21.14 23.61
C ASN A 208 11.97 21.18 23.77
N ASN A 209 12.49 20.86 24.96
CA ASN A 209 13.93 20.75 25.17
C ASN A 209 14.53 19.50 24.49
N ALA A 210 13.79 18.38 24.41
CA ALA A 210 14.20 17.22 23.62
C ALA A 210 14.29 17.56 22.13
N ILE A 211 13.35 18.35 21.60
CA ILE A 211 13.41 18.87 20.23
C ILE A 211 14.69 19.68 20.00
N LYS A 212 15.04 20.60 20.91
CA LYS A 212 16.27 21.40 20.81
C LYS A 212 17.53 20.53 20.81
N ARG A 213 17.60 19.50 21.66
CA ARG A 213 18.74 18.57 21.67
C ARG A 213 18.84 17.75 20.39
N ALA A 214 17.71 17.29 19.85
CA ALA A 214 17.69 16.62 18.55
C ALA A 214 18.19 17.54 17.42
N ASP A 215 17.84 18.84 17.46
CA ASP A 215 18.36 19.86 16.53
C ASP A 215 19.89 20.05 16.67
N GLU A 216 20.41 20.15 17.88
CA GLU A 216 21.86 20.26 18.14
C GLU A 216 22.63 19.03 17.61
N ARG A 217 22.06 17.83 17.79
CA ARG A 217 22.60 16.58 17.24
C ARG A 217 22.58 16.56 15.71
N LEU A 218 21.51 17.06 15.09
CA LEU A 218 21.45 17.25 13.64
C LEU A 218 22.58 18.19 13.17
N GLY A 219 22.79 19.31 13.85
CA GLY A 219 23.89 20.23 13.55
C GLY A 219 25.25 19.56 13.54
N THR A 220 25.50 18.67 14.51
CA THR A 220 26.73 17.88 14.59
C THR A 220 26.92 16.96 13.37
N LEU A 221 25.87 16.26 12.93
CA LEU A 221 25.91 15.41 11.74
C LEU A 221 26.14 16.24 10.46
N VAL A 222 25.40 17.34 10.31
CA VAL A 222 25.48 18.22 9.15
C VAL A 222 26.87 18.84 9.02
N ALA A 223 27.50 19.23 10.13
CA ALA A 223 28.88 19.73 10.11
C ALA A 223 29.87 18.67 9.59
N ALA A 224 29.76 17.42 10.06
CA ALA A 224 30.59 16.32 9.57
C ALA A 224 30.41 16.07 8.07
N VAL A 225 29.14 16.03 7.60
CA VAL A 225 28.83 15.88 6.16
C VAL A 225 29.39 17.04 5.34
N LYS A 226 29.18 18.29 5.76
CA LYS A 226 29.66 19.49 5.05
C LYS A 226 31.19 19.51 4.94
N ASN A 227 31.91 19.07 5.98
CA ASN A 227 33.37 18.99 5.95
C ASN A 227 33.84 17.90 4.98
N ARG A 228 33.29 16.69 5.10
CA ARG A 228 33.65 15.56 4.24
C ARG A 228 33.34 15.83 2.76
N ALA A 229 32.17 16.40 2.47
CA ALA A 229 31.74 16.67 1.10
C ALA A 229 32.72 17.60 0.35
N LYS A 230 33.26 18.60 1.06
CA LYS A 230 34.28 19.52 0.51
C LYS A 230 35.60 18.81 0.20
N GLU A 231 36.01 17.88 1.06
CA GLU A 231 37.29 17.16 0.94
C GLU A 231 37.25 16.05 -0.12
N ARG A 232 36.11 15.39 -0.31
CA ARG A 232 36.00 14.16 -1.12
C ARG A 232 35.19 14.32 -2.41
N ASN A 233 34.77 15.54 -2.77
CA ASN A 233 33.94 15.81 -3.96
C ASN A 233 32.67 14.91 -3.97
N GLU A 234 31.93 14.94 -2.87
CA GLU A 234 30.72 14.14 -2.67
C GLU A 234 29.47 15.03 -2.74
N ASP A 235 28.41 14.52 -3.35
CA ASP A 235 27.10 15.16 -3.43
C ASP A 235 26.12 14.46 -2.48
N TRP A 236 25.93 15.05 -1.31
CA TRP A 236 25.10 14.50 -0.23
C TRP A 236 23.64 14.95 -0.33
N LEU A 237 22.74 13.97 -0.30
CA LEU A 237 21.34 14.18 0.05
C LEU A 237 21.16 13.83 1.53
N ILE A 238 20.65 14.79 2.30
CA ILE A 238 20.28 14.60 3.70
C ILE A 238 18.75 14.65 3.78
N ILE A 239 18.15 13.58 4.29
CA ILE A 239 16.70 13.45 4.51
C ILE A 239 16.44 13.36 6.00
N LEU A 240 15.50 14.17 6.49
CA LEU A 240 15.05 14.20 7.87
C LEU A 240 13.60 13.74 7.94
N THR A 241 13.24 12.90 8.91
CA THR A 241 11.85 12.50 9.11
C THR A 241 11.57 12.02 10.53
N THR A 242 10.30 11.71 10.80
CA THR A 242 9.84 10.96 11.96
C THR A 242 8.97 9.80 11.46
N ASP A 243 8.95 8.71 12.21
CA ASP A 243 8.18 7.51 11.92
C ASP A 243 6.67 7.71 12.19
N HIS A 244 6.35 8.46 13.25
CA HIS A 244 5.00 8.90 13.61
C HIS A 244 4.96 10.24 14.36
N GLY A 245 3.76 10.82 14.41
CA GLY A 245 3.41 11.83 15.41
C GLY A 245 2.85 11.18 16.69
N ARG A 246 2.46 12.01 17.65
CA ARG A 246 1.87 11.60 18.93
C ARG A 246 0.40 11.99 19.01
N GLN A 247 -0.32 11.38 19.94
CA GLN A 247 -1.66 11.80 20.34
C GLN A 247 -1.64 13.26 20.82
N PRO A 248 -2.79 13.98 20.85
CA PRO A 248 -2.83 15.38 21.26
C PRO A 248 -2.25 15.68 22.66
N SER A 249 -2.24 14.70 23.57
CA SER A 249 -1.62 14.82 24.90
C SER A 249 -0.09 14.70 24.87
N GLY A 250 0.48 14.12 23.81
CA GLY A 250 1.89 13.78 23.65
C GLY A 250 2.31 12.46 24.31
N TYR A 251 1.48 11.83 25.15
CA TYR A 251 1.89 10.66 25.93
C TYR A 251 1.92 9.35 25.15
N GLY A 252 1.08 9.23 24.12
CA GLY A 252 0.90 7.97 23.39
C GLY A 252 0.86 8.17 21.89
N HIS A 253 0.85 7.06 21.18
CA HIS A 253 0.68 6.97 19.73
C HIS A 253 0.11 5.57 19.37
N GLY A 254 0.11 5.21 18.10
CA GLY A 254 -0.34 3.89 17.62
C GLY A 254 -1.77 3.80 17.08
N SER A 255 -2.55 4.86 17.20
CA SER A 255 -3.88 4.94 16.61
C SER A 255 -3.82 5.54 15.21
N GLN A 256 -4.78 6.41 14.86
CA GLN A 256 -4.90 7.08 13.58
C GLN A 256 -5.50 8.48 13.79
N SER A 257 -5.17 9.19 14.88
CA SER A 257 -5.60 10.58 15.01
C SER A 257 -4.85 11.48 14.00
N ASN A 258 -5.37 12.68 13.74
CA ASN A 258 -4.70 13.65 12.88
C ASN A 258 -3.27 13.93 13.36
N SER A 259 -3.11 14.16 14.67
CA SER A 259 -1.82 14.46 15.31
C SER A 259 -0.81 13.32 15.14
N GLU A 260 -1.25 12.07 15.29
CA GLU A 260 -0.38 10.90 15.13
C GLU A 260 0.06 10.68 13.67
N LYS A 261 -0.79 11.05 12.71
CA LYS A 261 -0.50 10.87 11.28
C LYS A 261 0.31 12.02 10.70
N THR A 262 0.23 13.23 11.26
CA THR A 262 1.06 14.36 10.81
C THR A 262 2.51 14.09 11.18
N ILE A 263 3.36 14.01 10.16
CA ILE A 263 4.81 13.92 10.28
C ILE A 263 5.45 15.01 9.40
N PHE A 264 6.76 14.96 9.24
CA PHE A 264 7.50 15.84 8.34
C PHE A 264 8.49 15.06 7.48
N ILE A 265 8.83 15.65 6.34
CA ILE A 265 10.01 15.27 5.58
C ILE A 265 10.80 16.55 5.32
N GLY A 266 12.07 16.54 5.70
CA GLY A 266 13.03 17.61 5.46
C GLY A 266 14.12 17.20 4.48
N MET A 267 14.55 18.09 3.58
CA MET A 267 15.68 17.84 2.68
C MET A 267 16.60 19.06 2.56
N ASN A 268 17.91 18.80 2.49
CA ASN A 268 18.91 19.85 2.20
C ASN A 268 18.88 20.32 0.74
N LYS A 269 18.11 19.63 -0.12
CA LYS A 269 17.92 19.96 -1.53
C LYS A 269 16.49 20.41 -1.79
N ILE A 270 16.32 21.24 -2.82
CA ILE A 270 15.00 21.59 -3.34
C ILE A 270 14.40 20.33 -4.00
N GLY A 271 13.21 19.93 -3.56
CA GLY A 271 12.49 18.81 -4.13
C GLY A 271 11.74 19.16 -5.42
N ASN A 272 11.24 18.14 -6.09
CA ASN A 272 10.37 18.26 -7.25
C ASN A 272 8.93 18.60 -6.83
N GLU A 273 8.00 18.56 -7.79
CA GLU A 273 6.59 18.91 -7.56
C GLU A 273 5.89 18.02 -6.51
N GLU A 274 6.26 16.74 -6.36
CA GLU A 274 5.71 15.89 -5.29
C GLU A 274 6.07 16.44 -3.90
N PHE A 275 7.28 16.97 -3.76
CA PHE A 275 7.76 17.54 -2.51
C PHE A 275 7.16 18.91 -2.22
N THR A 276 7.10 19.79 -3.21
CA THR A 276 6.80 21.21 -3.01
C THR A 276 5.32 21.56 -3.07
N SER A 277 4.48 20.68 -3.64
CA SER A 277 3.07 20.99 -3.92
C SER A 277 2.09 20.19 -3.08
N TYR A 278 0.98 20.83 -2.74
CA TYR A 278 -0.18 20.20 -2.08
C TYR A 278 -1.29 19.91 -3.09
N THR A 279 -1.83 18.70 -3.06
CA THR A 279 -2.94 18.27 -3.94
C THR A 279 -4.26 18.24 -3.17
N SER A 280 -5.14 19.20 -3.42
CA SER A 280 -6.47 19.28 -2.76
C SER A 280 -7.54 18.39 -3.37
N SER A 281 -7.30 17.88 -4.59
CA SER A 281 -8.21 17.07 -5.40
C SER A 281 -8.17 15.57 -5.09
N VAL A 282 -7.35 15.13 -4.12
CA VAL A 282 -7.27 13.71 -3.73
C VAL A 282 -8.65 13.16 -3.32
N PRO A 283 -8.98 11.91 -3.71
CA PRO A 283 -10.27 11.30 -3.37
C PRO A 283 -10.54 11.22 -1.85
N ASN A 284 -9.53 10.85 -1.06
CA ASN A 284 -9.64 10.80 0.39
C ASN A 284 -9.12 12.10 1.02
N LYS A 285 -10.02 12.90 1.60
CA LYS A 285 -9.71 14.18 2.25
C LYS A 285 -9.65 14.08 3.78
N GLY A 286 -9.57 12.86 4.32
CA GLY A 286 -9.48 12.62 5.76
C GLY A 286 -8.32 13.40 6.41
N PHE A 287 -8.44 13.65 7.72
CA PHE A 287 -7.40 14.33 8.49
C PHE A 287 -7.09 15.74 7.95
N ASN A 288 -8.14 16.53 7.70
CA ASN A 288 -8.01 17.90 7.20
C ASN A 288 -7.18 17.99 5.89
N GLY A 289 -7.38 17.03 4.98
CA GLY A 289 -6.67 16.99 3.69
C GLY A 289 -5.23 16.45 3.76
N LEU A 290 -4.83 15.82 4.86
CA LEU A 290 -3.44 15.37 5.07
C LEU A 290 -2.88 14.52 3.91
N TYR A 291 -3.71 13.72 3.23
CA TYR A 291 -3.29 12.88 2.11
C TYR A 291 -2.93 13.63 0.82
N GLY A 292 -3.19 14.94 0.75
CA GLY A 292 -2.68 15.82 -0.30
C GLY A 292 -1.20 16.18 -0.14
N HIS A 293 -0.60 15.88 1.02
CA HIS A 293 0.83 16.07 1.28
C HIS A 293 1.67 14.84 0.89
N VAL A 294 2.99 14.94 1.00
CA VAL A 294 3.91 13.80 0.78
C VAL A 294 3.68 12.70 1.79
N SER A 295 3.93 11.46 1.38
CA SER A 295 3.85 10.30 2.28
C SER A 295 5.24 9.85 2.74
N GLN A 296 5.29 9.22 3.90
CA GLN A 296 6.50 8.55 4.42
C GLN A 296 7.12 7.56 3.40
N THR A 297 6.29 6.93 2.56
CA THR A 297 6.76 5.96 1.57
C THR A 297 7.58 6.57 0.42
N SER A 298 7.57 7.89 0.27
CA SER A 298 8.38 8.59 -0.75
C SER A 298 9.89 8.63 -0.43
N ILE A 299 10.32 8.23 0.78
CA ILE A 299 11.73 8.29 1.18
C ILE A 299 12.60 7.33 0.36
N VAL A 300 12.25 6.04 0.29
CA VAL A 300 12.99 5.03 -0.49
C VAL A 300 13.20 5.39 -1.97
N PRO A 301 12.15 5.74 -2.75
CA PRO A 301 12.35 6.12 -4.16
C PRO A 301 13.20 7.38 -4.32
N THR A 302 13.17 8.30 -3.34
CA THR A 302 14.04 9.49 -3.32
C THR A 302 15.51 9.12 -3.14
N ILE A 303 15.81 8.23 -2.19
CA ILE A 303 17.16 7.72 -1.95
C ILE A 303 17.69 7.01 -3.20
N LEU A 304 16.89 6.12 -3.79
CA LEU A 304 17.25 5.38 -5.00
C LEU A 304 17.52 6.34 -6.18
N THR A 305 16.67 7.34 -6.35
CA THR A 305 16.84 8.35 -7.41
C THR A 305 18.13 9.15 -7.23
N HIS A 306 18.48 9.56 -6.00
CA HIS A 306 19.74 10.30 -5.74
C HIS A 306 20.98 9.43 -5.95
N LEU A 307 20.91 8.15 -5.59
CA LEU A 307 21.98 7.18 -5.82
C LEU A 307 22.03 6.67 -7.26
N GLU A 308 21.22 7.22 -8.16
CA GLU A 308 21.15 6.86 -9.58
C GLU A 308 20.79 5.38 -9.81
N ILE A 309 20.03 4.78 -8.89
CA ILE A 309 19.55 3.41 -8.96
C ILE A 309 18.17 3.39 -9.64
N PRO A 310 18.02 2.75 -10.82
CA PRO A 310 16.74 2.68 -11.51
C PRO A 310 15.67 1.98 -10.68
N ILE A 311 14.51 2.62 -10.54
CA ILE A 311 13.36 2.06 -9.83
C ILE A 311 12.63 1.06 -10.72
N LYS A 312 12.39 -0.14 -10.18
CA LYS A 312 11.73 -1.24 -10.90
C LYS A 312 10.26 -1.37 -10.50
N LYS A 313 9.36 -1.59 -11.47
CA LYS A 313 7.92 -1.75 -11.21
C LYS A 313 7.60 -2.92 -10.27
N GLU A 314 8.39 -3.99 -10.33
CA GLU A 314 8.22 -5.19 -9.49
C GLU A 314 8.42 -4.90 -8.01
N TRP A 315 9.07 -3.78 -7.67
CA TRP A 315 9.24 -3.35 -6.28
C TRP A 315 7.97 -2.79 -5.67
N GLN A 316 7.04 -2.34 -6.53
CA GLN A 316 5.72 -1.86 -6.15
C GLN A 316 5.78 -0.83 -5.01
N LEU A 317 6.71 0.14 -5.10
CA LEU A 317 6.86 1.21 -4.13
C LEU A 317 5.56 2.03 -4.03
N SER A 318 5.17 2.43 -2.83
CA SER A 318 3.88 3.09 -2.61
C SER A 318 3.82 4.53 -3.11
N SER A 319 4.95 5.18 -3.38
CA SER A 319 5.01 6.58 -3.82
C SER A 319 6.19 6.82 -4.77
N THR A 320 6.15 7.96 -5.45
CA THR A 320 7.22 8.45 -6.34
C THR A 320 8.33 9.17 -5.56
N SER A 321 9.49 9.34 -6.19
CA SER A 321 10.59 10.17 -5.67
C SER A 321 10.20 11.63 -5.47
N LEU A 322 10.75 12.23 -4.41
CA LEU A 322 10.67 13.66 -4.05
C LEU A 322 11.67 14.54 -4.80
N ILE A 323 12.58 13.93 -5.58
CA ILE A 323 13.57 14.63 -6.40
C ILE A 323 13.60 14.03 -7.82
N GLY A 324 14.30 14.71 -8.74
CA GLY A 324 14.40 14.27 -10.12
C GLY A 324 13.05 14.37 -10.84
N ASN A 325 12.84 13.51 -11.84
CA ASN A 325 11.61 13.52 -12.63
C ASN A 325 10.37 13.28 -11.76
N VAL A 326 9.31 14.04 -12.03
CA VAL A 326 8.02 13.89 -11.36
C VAL A 326 7.32 12.65 -11.90
N GLY A 327 7.03 11.69 -11.01
CA GLY A 327 6.19 10.53 -11.30
C GLY A 327 4.71 10.78 -11.04
N ALA A 328 3.92 9.71 -11.07
CA ALA A 328 2.50 9.79 -10.71
C ALA A 328 2.35 10.09 -9.21
N ARG A 329 1.75 11.24 -8.88
CA ARG A 329 1.62 11.69 -7.50
C ARG A 329 0.30 11.21 -6.88
N LYS A 330 0.29 11.08 -5.56
CA LYS A 330 -0.91 10.80 -4.74
C LYS A 330 -1.75 9.62 -5.24
N VAL A 331 -1.09 8.57 -5.73
CA VAL A 331 -1.76 7.38 -6.26
C VAL A 331 -2.62 6.71 -5.19
N MET A 332 -3.92 6.60 -5.43
CA MET A 332 -4.86 5.93 -4.52
C MET A 332 -6.12 5.47 -5.26
N MET A 333 -6.93 4.64 -4.61
CA MET A 333 -8.26 4.30 -5.15
C MET A 333 -9.24 5.46 -4.90
N GLU A 334 -9.97 5.87 -5.93
CA GLU A 334 -11.12 6.78 -5.78
C GLU A 334 -12.37 6.01 -5.35
N ASN A 335 -12.56 4.82 -5.92
CA ASN A 335 -13.64 3.89 -5.60
C ASN A 335 -13.15 2.45 -5.90
N ASN A 336 -14.05 1.47 -6.00
CA ASN A 336 -13.64 0.07 -6.13
C ASN A 336 -12.94 -0.28 -7.46
N ASN A 337 -13.10 0.52 -8.52
CA ASN A 337 -12.52 0.24 -9.83
C ASN A 337 -11.82 1.43 -10.50
N THR A 338 -11.85 2.62 -9.88
CA THR A 338 -11.13 3.79 -10.37
C THR A 338 -9.87 4.06 -9.54
N ILE A 339 -8.73 4.08 -10.21
CA ILE A 339 -7.44 4.50 -9.67
C ILE A 339 -7.28 5.99 -9.98
N TYR A 340 -6.86 6.78 -9.00
CA TYR A 340 -6.58 8.20 -9.13
C TYR A 340 -5.07 8.47 -9.02
N TRP A 341 -4.59 9.50 -9.71
CA TRP A 341 -3.30 10.14 -9.49
C TRP A 341 -3.35 11.62 -9.88
N ASP A 342 -2.35 12.38 -9.44
CA ASP A 342 -2.16 13.76 -9.82
C ASP A 342 -0.91 13.93 -10.68
N SER A 343 -1.03 14.62 -11.82
CA SER A 343 0.07 14.85 -12.76
C SER A 343 -0.29 15.96 -13.77
N ASN A 344 0.67 16.85 -14.01
CA ASN A 344 0.62 17.85 -15.09
C ASN A 344 1.40 17.40 -16.35
N SER A 345 1.93 16.17 -16.37
CA SER A 345 2.69 15.66 -17.51
C SER A 345 1.79 15.44 -18.74
N LEU A 346 2.30 15.82 -19.91
CA LEU A 346 1.72 15.50 -21.22
C LEU A 346 2.13 14.09 -21.72
N GLY A 347 2.95 13.37 -20.96
CA GLY A 347 3.34 12.00 -21.28
C GLY A 347 2.23 10.98 -21.02
N SER A 348 2.55 9.71 -21.25
CA SER A 348 1.66 8.60 -20.94
C SER A 348 2.08 7.90 -19.65
N ILE A 349 1.08 7.43 -18.90
CA ILE A 349 1.26 6.63 -17.69
C ILE A 349 0.93 5.18 -18.02
N GLU A 350 1.86 4.28 -17.74
CA GLU A 350 1.62 2.85 -17.89
C GLU A 350 0.93 2.33 -16.63
N VAL A 351 -0.10 1.51 -16.81
CA VAL A 351 -0.87 0.89 -15.74
C VAL A 351 -0.61 -0.61 -15.75
N TYR A 352 -0.09 -1.11 -14.64
CA TYR A 352 0.10 -2.53 -14.40
C TYR A 352 -0.83 -3.01 -13.29
N ARG A 353 -1.39 -4.21 -13.43
CA ARG A 353 -2.16 -4.90 -12.40
C ARG A 353 -1.48 -6.23 -12.09
N ASN A 354 -1.06 -6.40 -10.82
CA ASN A 354 -0.31 -7.58 -10.38
C ASN A 354 0.94 -7.84 -11.25
N ASN A 355 1.67 -6.77 -11.58
CA ASN A 355 2.85 -6.72 -12.46
C ASN A 355 2.62 -7.00 -13.96
N GLU A 356 1.39 -7.32 -14.36
CA GLU A 356 0.99 -7.47 -15.76
C GLU A 356 0.56 -6.11 -16.33
N TYR A 357 1.04 -5.77 -17.52
CA TYR A 357 0.61 -4.56 -18.21
C TYR A 357 -0.87 -4.69 -18.60
N ILE A 358 -1.68 -3.68 -18.28
CA ILE A 358 -3.11 -3.68 -18.66
C ILE A 358 -3.49 -2.53 -19.57
N ASN A 359 -2.87 -1.35 -19.43
CA ASN A 359 -3.20 -0.19 -20.26
C ASN A 359 -2.14 0.92 -20.17
N SER A 360 -2.25 1.92 -21.05
CA SER A 360 -1.53 3.18 -20.98
C SER A 360 -2.47 4.33 -21.31
N VAL A 361 -2.48 5.38 -20.50
CA VAL A 361 -3.36 6.55 -20.66
C VAL A 361 -2.57 7.85 -20.55
N ASN A 362 -3.16 8.99 -20.94
CA ASN A 362 -2.51 10.29 -20.75
C ASN A 362 -2.33 10.57 -19.26
N ALA A 363 -1.12 11.00 -18.86
CA ALA A 363 -0.83 11.26 -17.45
C ALA A 363 -1.66 12.43 -16.90
N SER A 364 -2.05 13.41 -17.73
CA SER A 364 -2.93 14.51 -17.33
C SER A 364 -4.40 14.09 -17.12
N GLN A 365 -4.79 12.86 -17.49
CA GLN A 365 -6.14 12.34 -17.25
C GLN A 365 -6.45 12.20 -15.76
N GLY A 366 -5.44 11.86 -14.95
CA GLY A 366 -5.55 11.76 -13.49
C GLY A 366 -6.35 10.56 -12.95
N TYR A 367 -6.86 9.69 -13.81
CA TYR A 367 -7.55 8.47 -13.37
C TYR A 367 -7.53 7.34 -14.41
N PHE A 368 -7.71 6.11 -13.95
CA PHE A 368 -7.90 4.91 -14.78
C PHE A 368 -9.05 4.06 -14.22
N LEU A 369 -9.99 3.68 -15.09
CA LEU A 369 -11.11 2.81 -14.77
C LEU A 369 -10.81 1.37 -15.20
N ASP A 370 -10.74 0.44 -14.25
CA ASP A 370 -10.54 -0.98 -14.51
C ASP A 370 -11.89 -1.72 -14.49
N ASN A 371 -12.48 -1.97 -15.66
CA ASN A 371 -13.77 -2.67 -15.76
C ASN A 371 -13.65 -4.21 -15.69
N ASP A 372 -12.44 -4.76 -15.75
CA ASP A 372 -12.18 -6.19 -15.90
C ASP A 372 -11.38 -6.74 -14.71
N GLN A 373 -11.80 -6.37 -13.50
CA GLN A 373 -11.15 -6.74 -12.25
C GLN A 373 -11.37 -8.23 -11.93
N PRO A 374 -10.30 -9.05 -11.82
CA PRO A 374 -10.43 -10.42 -11.36
C PRO A 374 -10.69 -10.45 -9.85
N ASP A 375 -11.26 -11.56 -9.36
CA ASP A 375 -11.34 -11.82 -7.92
C ASP A 375 -9.93 -11.90 -7.32
N GLY A 376 -9.71 -11.24 -6.19
CA GLY A 376 -8.41 -11.30 -5.50
C GLY A 376 -7.92 -9.96 -4.97
N LEU A 377 -6.69 -9.98 -4.46
CA LEU A 377 -5.96 -8.76 -4.15
C LEU A 377 -5.39 -8.18 -5.44
N LEU A 378 -5.75 -6.94 -5.77
CA LEU A 378 -5.31 -6.26 -6.98
C LEU A 378 -4.33 -5.15 -6.61
N ASN A 379 -3.09 -5.30 -7.06
CA ASN A 379 -2.04 -4.31 -6.84
C ASN A 379 -1.77 -3.57 -8.15
N TYR A 380 -2.08 -2.28 -8.15
CA TYR A 380 -1.86 -1.42 -9.30
C TYR A 380 -0.53 -0.71 -9.16
N THR A 381 0.27 -0.76 -10.22
CA THR A 381 1.52 0.01 -10.35
C THR A 381 1.42 0.95 -11.53
N LEU A 382 1.56 2.23 -11.24
CA LEU A 382 1.63 3.28 -12.23
C LEU A 382 3.08 3.65 -12.49
N VAL A 383 3.48 3.70 -13.75
CA VAL A 383 4.84 4.08 -14.17
C VAL A 383 4.76 5.36 -15.01
N LEU A 384 5.50 6.38 -14.57
CA LEU A 384 5.61 7.67 -15.26
C LEU A 384 7.03 8.21 -15.09
N ASN A 385 7.69 8.58 -16.18
CA ASN A 385 9.02 9.18 -16.19
C ASN A 385 10.11 8.38 -15.41
N GLY A 386 10.03 7.05 -15.46
CA GLY A 386 10.96 6.15 -14.75
C GLY A 386 10.70 6.04 -13.24
N GLN A 387 9.63 6.65 -12.74
CA GLN A 387 9.18 6.56 -11.37
C GLN A 387 7.96 5.63 -11.26
N THR A 388 7.75 5.07 -10.08
CA THR A 388 6.63 4.18 -9.79
C THR A 388 5.83 4.66 -8.60
N ALA A 389 4.51 4.48 -8.63
CA ALA A 389 3.67 4.61 -7.44
C ALA A 389 2.55 3.57 -7.49
N THR A 390 2.10 3.11 -6.32
CA THR A 390 1.17 1.96 -6.26
C THR A 390 -0.01 2.20 -5.33
N THR A 391 -1.12 1.54 -5.66
CA THR A 391 -2.26 1.38 -4.77
C THR A 391 -2.72 -0.08 -4.79
N THR A 392 -3.49 -0.49 -3.80
CA THR A 392 -3.98 -1.86 -3.71
C THR A 392 -5.43 -1.84 -3.29
N ILE A 393 -6.23 -2.70 -3.92
CA ILE A 393 -7.60 -2.96 -3.51
C ILE A 393 -7.82 -4.44 -3.29
N ASN A 394 -8.71 -4.74 -2.37
CA ASN A 394 -9.23 -6.08 -2.17
C ASN A 394 -10.51 -6.22 -3.01
N ASN A 395 -10.48 -7.08 -4.04
CA ASN A 395 -11.62 -7.46 -4.85
C ASN A 395 -12.02 -8.93 -4.58
N LEU A 396 -11.82 -9.43 -3.36
CA LEU A 396 -12.18 -10.79 -2.97
C LEU A 396 -13.67 -10.90 -2.69
N THR A 397 -14.38 -11.61 -3.55
CA THR A 397 -15.79 -11.95 -3.30
C THR A 397 -15.92 -13.14 -2.34
N ILE A 398 -16.83 -13.07 -1.36
CA ILE A 398 -17.33 -14.26 -0.66
C ILE A 398 -18.39 -14.92 -1.54
N THR A 399 -18.16 -16.15 -1.99
CA THR A 399 -19.02 -16.88 -2.93
C THR A 399 -20.01 -17.81 -2.25
N ALA A 400 -19.73 -18.24 -1.01
CA ALA A 400 -20.66 -19.02 -0.21
C ALA A 400 -20.33 -18.92 1.29
N GLY A 401 -21.37 -19.00 2.13
CA GLY A 401 -21.23 -19.09 3.58
C GLY A 401 -21.92 -20.36 4.10
N LEU A 402 -21.17 -21.24 4.75
CA LEU A 402 -21.67 -22.50 5.29
C LEU A 402 -21.61 -22.47 6.82
N ASP A 403 -22.79 -22.50 7.46
CA ASP A 403 -22.90 -22.74 8.90
C ASP A 403 -22.71 -24.22 9.20
N TRP A 404 -21.51 -24.61 9.61
CA TRP A 404 -21.20 -26.01 9.93
C TRP A 404 -21.86 -26.43 11.23
N ASN A 405 -21.75 -25.56 12.24
CA ASN A 405 -22.30 -25.71 13.60
C ASN A 405 -22.63 -27.16 13.98
N ASP A 406 -21.59 -27.90 14.34
CA ASP A 406 -21.61 -29.28 14.83
C ASP A 406 -22.00 -29.37 16.32
N GLY A 407 -22.34 -28.24 16.95
CA GLY A 407 -22.61 -28.15 18.38
C GLY A 407 -21.37 -28.19 19.29
N LEU A 408 -20.19 -28.50 18.74
CA LEU A 408 -18.93 -28.61 19.49
C LEU A 408 -18.03 -27.39 19.26
N ASN A 409 -17.77 -27.07 17.99
CA ASN A 409 -16.74 -26.11 17.59
C ASN A 409 -17.33 -24.79 17.05
N ASN A 410 -18.65 -24.74 16.82
CA ASN A 410 -19.43 -23.61 16.32
C ASN A 410 -18.68 -22.83 15.22
N LYS A 411 -18.36 -23.52 14.12
CA LYS A 411 -17.63 -22.97 12.98
C LYS A 411 -18.58 -22.53 11.86
N ALA A 412 -18.16 -21.50 11.14
CA ALA A 412 -18.66 -21.18 9.80
C ALA A 412 -17.51 -21.30 8.80
N TYR A 413 -17.82 -21.69 7.57
CA TYR A 413 -16.87 -21.74 6.48
C TYR A 413 -17.28 -20.74 5.39
N PHE A 414 -16.34 -19.94 4.93
CA PHE A 414 -16.56 -18.95 3.88
C PHE A 414 -15.71 -19.31 2.68
N PHE A 415 -16.36 -19.54 1.55
CA PHE A 415 -15.71 -19.82 0.27
C PHE A 415 -15.52 -18.49 -0.47
N ARG A 416 -14.39 -18.37 -1.18
CA ARG A 416 -13.95 -17.12 -1.80
C ARG A 416 -13.76 -17.29 -3.30
N GLY A 417 -13.83 -16.16 -4.02
CA GLY A 417 -13.62 -16.11 -5.47
C GLY A 417 -12.22 -16.50 -5.92
N ASP A 418 -11.21 -16.39 -5.03
CA ASP A 418 -9.84 -16.84 -5.26
C ASP A 418 -9.63 -18.34 -5.03
N ASN A 419 -10.70 -19.14 -5.01
CA ASN A 419 -10.70 -20.59 -4.81
C ASN A 419 -10.13 -21.05 -3.46
N LYS A 420 -10.13 -20.15 -2.48
CA LYS A 420 -9.77 -20.44 -1.09
C LYS A 420 -11.01 -20.44 -0.21
N TYR A 421 -10.82 -20.93 1.02
CA TYR A 421 -11.83 -20.86 2.04
C TYR A 421 -11.26 -20.39 3.38
N VAL A 422 -12.12 -19.85 4.23
CA VAL A 422 -11.82 -19.43 5.59
C VAL A 422 -12.67 -20.23 6.56
N ARG A 423 -12.03 -20.93 7.51
CA ARG A 423 -12.69 -21.46 8.70
C ARG A 423 -12.77 -20.35 9.76
N TYR A 424 -13.98 -20.00 10.14
CA TYR A 424 -14.27 -18.90 11.04
C TYR A 424 -14.82 -19.41 12.37
N ASN A 425 -14.22 -18.94 13.45
CA ASN A 425 -14.62 -19.25 14.80
C ASN A 425 -15.72 -18.28 15.25
N LYS A 426 -16.96 -18.77 15.40
CA LYS A 426 -18.11 -17.93 15.76
C LYS A 426 -18.10 -17.50 17.24
N ILE A 427 -17.30 -18.17 18.08
CA ILE A 427 -17.15 -17.84 19.51
C ILE A 427 -16.10 -16.73 19.67
N LEU A 428 -14.95 -16.87 19.03
CA LEU A 428 -13.88 -15.87 19.06
C LEU A 428 -14.09 -14.70 18.09
N ASP A 429 -15.11 -14.79 17.24
CA ASP A 429 -15.44 -13.86 16.17
C ASP A 429 -14.23 -13.47 15.30
N LYS A 430 -13.52 -14.51 14.81
CA LYS A 430 -12.37 -14.35 13.91
C LYS A 430 -12.09 -15.62 13.10
N ALA A 431 -11.39 -15.47 11.99
CA ALA A 431 -10.78 -16.58 11.27
C ALA A 431 -9.80 -17.35 12.17
N ASP A 432 -9.77 -18.68 12.03
CA ASP A 432 -8.76 -19.50 12.67
C ASP A 432 -7.36 -19.22 12.08
N ASN A 433 -6.31 -19.45 12.86
CA ASN A 433 -4.92 -19.31 12.38
C ASN A 433 -4.66 -20.28 11.22
N GLY A 434 -3.88 -19.84 10.23
CA GLY A 434 -3.55 -20.61 9.03
C GLY A 434 -4.53 -20.47 7.86
N TYR A 435 -5.63 -19.71 8.04
CA TYR A 435 -6.58 -19.39 6.98
C TYR A 435 -6.31 -18.00 6.36
N PRO A 436 -6.63 -17.78 5.08
CA PRO A 436 -7.32 -18.70 4.15
C PRO A 436 -6.42 -19.84 3.62
N VAL A 437 -7.03 -20.96 3.23
CA VAL A 437 -6.37 -22.12 2.59
C VAL A 437 -7.06 -22.47 1.27
N GLU A 438 -6.34 -23.15 0.38
CA GLU A 438 -6.87 -23.65 -0.89
C GLU A 438 -8.05 -24.62 -0.67
N ILE A 439 -9.02 -24.58 -1.58
CA ILE A 439 -10.04 -25.63 -1.68
C ILE A 439 -9.42 -26.75 -2.52
N ASP A 440 -9.06 -27.84 -1.86
CA ASP A 440 -8.46 -29.03 -2.46
C ASP A 440 -9.01 -30.31 -1.80
N ASN A 441 -8.63 -31.47 -2.34
CA ASN A 441 -9.09 -32.76 -1.82
C ASN A 441 -8.49 -33.14 -0.45
N SER A 442 -7.54 -32.37 0.10
CA SER A 442 -7.03 -32.59 1.46
C SER A 442 -7.90 -31.91 2.52
N ASN A 443 -8.52 -30.79 2.17
CA ASN A 443 -9.33 -29.98 3.06
C ASN A 443 -10.85 -30.11 2.81
N TRP A 444 -11.24 -30.45 1.58
CA TRP A 444 -12.62 -30.66 1.16
C TRP A 444 -12.69 -31.80 0.12
N PRO A 445 -12.54 -33.06 0.55
CA PRO A 445 -12.54 -34.22 -0.34
C PRO A 445 -13.72 -34.24 -1.34
N GLY A 446 -13.36 -34.16 -2.62
CA GLY A 446 -14.27 -34.13 -3.77
C GLY A 446 -14.57 -32.73 -4.31
N LEU A 447 -14.38 -31.63 -3.55
CA LEU A 447 -14.76 -30.28 -4.00
C LEU A 447 -13.72 -29.63 -4.94
N GLU A 448 -12.49 -30.14 -5.02
CA GLU A 448 -11.38 -29.50 -5.74
C GLU A 448 -11.73 -29.19 -7.20
N SER A 449 -12.34 -30.13 -7.93
CA SER A 449 -12.73 -29.96 -9.34
C SER A 449 -13.85 -28.95 -9.56
N TYR A 450 -14.49 -28.47 -8.49
CA TYR A 450 -15.67 -27.59 -8.54
C TYR A 450 -15.45 -26.26 -7.82
N LYS A 451 -14.26 -26.01 -7.27
CA LYS A 451 -13.98 -24.85 -6.41
C LYS A 451 -14.32 -23.49 -7.04
N ASN A 452 -14.10 -23.32 -8.34
CA ASN A 452 -14.42 -22.11 -9.10
C ASN A 452 -15.92 -21.95 -9.42
N LEU A 453 -16.69 -23.04 -9.28
CA LEU A 453 -18.12 -23.10 -9.58
C LEU A 453 -19.00 -22.90 -8.34
N ILE A 454 -18.47 -22.95 -7.12
CA ILE A 454 -19.28 -22.76 -5.90
C ILE A 454 -19.97 -21.38 -5.93
N SER A 455 -21.29 -21.35 -5.83
CA SER A 455 -22.11 -20.13 -5.81
C SER A 455 -23.00 -19.97 -4.59
N ALA A 456 -23.27 -21.05 -3.85
CA ALA A 456 -23.94 -21.00 -2.56
C ALA A 456 -23.68 -22.30 -1.81
N ALA A 457 -23.77 -22.25 -0.49
CA ALA A 457 -23.75 -23.44 0.33
C ALA A 457 -24.65 -23.26 1.54
N PHE A 458 -25.26 -24.33 2.04
CA PHE A 458 -25.91 -24.31 3.34
C PHE A 458 -26.02 -25.72 3.95
N LYS A 459 -26.18 -25.77 5.27
CA LYS A 459 -26.41 -27.02 6.01
C LYS A 459 -27.85 -27.48 5.84
N TRP A 460 -28.04 -28.64 5.20
CA TRP A 460 -29.37 -29.23 4.94
C TRP A 460 -29.95 -29.86 6.20
N ASN A 461 -29.19 -30.74 6.84
CA ASN A 461 -29.57 -31.41 8.09
C ASN A 461 -28.34 -31.60 8.98
N SER A 462 -28.42 -32.47 10.00
CA SER A 462 -27.30 -32.68 10.94
C SER A 462 -26.05 -33.27 10.29
N SER A 463 -26.19 -34.03 9.19
CA SER A 463 -25.09 -34.77 8.55
C SER A 463 -24.78 -34.33 7.13
N LYS A 464 -25.62 -33.50 6.49
CA LYS A 464 -25.46 -33.10 5.09
C LYS A 464 -25.42 -31.59 4.92
N CYS A 465 -24.48 -31.11 4.12
CA CYS A 465 -24.52 -29.78 3.52
C CYS A 465 -24.64 -29.88 2.00
N ILE A 466 -25.18 -28.82 1.41
CA ILE A 466 -25.41 -28.72 -0.03
C ILE A 466 -24.59 -27.55 -0.56
N PHE A 467 -23.88 -27.79 -1.66
CA PHE A 467 -23.25 -26.75 -2.47
C PHE A 467 -23.99 -26.62 -3.78
N PHE A 468 -24.29 -25.39 -4.18
CA PHE A 468 -24.84 -25.06 -5.49
C PHE A 468 -23.72 -24.55 -6.37
N LEU A 469 -23.74 -24.99 -7.63
CA LEU A 469 -22.74 -24.64 -8.63
C LEU A 469 -23.31 -23.65 -9.64
N LYS A 470 -22.45 -22.75 -10.14
CA LYS A 470 -22.79 -21.73 -11.14
C LYS A 470 -23.36 -22.32 -12.44
N ASP A 471 -23.06 -23.58 -12.73
CA ASP A 471 -23.49 -24.31 -13.92
C ASP A 471 -24.80 -25.09 -13.73
N GLY A 472 -25.51 -24.86 -12.63
CA GLY A 472 -26.84 -25.43 -12.40
C GLY A 472 -26.83 -26.85 -11.83
N ARG A 473 -25.66 -27.34 -11.42
CA ARG A 473 -25.53 -28.56 -10.64
C ARG A 473 -25.51 -28.27 -9.14
N TYR A 474 -25.69 -29.32 -8.33
CA TYR A 474 -25.50 -29.26 -6.88
C TYR A 474 -24.71 -30.46 -6.39
N ILE A 475 -24.01 -30.28 -5.27
CA ILE A 475 -23.23 -31.31 -4.57
C ILE A 475 -23.88 -31.54 -3.22
N ARG A 476 -24.08 -32.81 -2.86
CA ARG A 476 -24.38 -33.21 -1.48
C ARG A 476 -23.09 -33.68 -0.83
N TYR A 477 -22.76 -33.08 0.30
CA TYR A 477 -21.54 -33.35 1.04
C TYR A 477 -21.89 -33.92 2.41
N ASP A 478 -21.28 -35.04 2.75
CA ASP A 478 -21.42 -35.72 4.03
C ASP A 478 -20.46 -35.11 5.06
N MET A 479 -21.04 -34.53 6.10
CA MET A 479 -20.32 -33.85 7.18
C MET A 479 -19.70 -34.83 8.20
N ASN A 480 -20.14 -36.10 8.21
CA ASN A 480 -19.59 -37.14 9.08
C ASN A 480 -18.39 -37.82 8.44
N SER A 481 -18.45 -38.15 7.16
CA SER A 481 -17.32 -38.74 6.42
C SER A 481 -16.38 -37.68 5.83
N ASP A 482 -16.76 -36.41 5.92
CA ASP A 482 -16.03 -35.27 5.37
C ASP A 482 -15.70 -35.45 3.88
N SER A 483 -16.74 -35.75 3.07
CA SER A 483 -16.58 -35.99 1.64
C SER A 483 -17.86 -35.75 0.86
N ILE A 484 -17.72 -35.51 -0.45
CA ILE A 484 -18.87 -35.57 -1.37
C ILE A 484 -19.51 -36.98 -1.35
N ASP A 485 -20.84 -37.03 -1.42
CA ASP A 485 -21.59 -38.27 -1.62
C ASP A 485 -21.35 -38.85 -3.02
N SER A 486 -21.21 -40.18 -3.12
CA SER A 486 -21.10 -40.85 -4.42
C SER A 486 -22.26 -40.47 -5.38
N GLY A 487 -21.93 -40.21 -6.64
CA GLY A 487 -22.88 -39.83 -7.69
C GLY A 487 -23.13 -38.32 -7.80
N TYR A 488 -22.51 -37.48 -6.97
CA TYR A 488 -22.56 -36.03 -7.08
C TYR A 488 -21.33 -35.47 -7.83
N PRO A 489 -21.47 -34.30 -8.50
CA PRO A 489 -22.64 -33.42 -8.57
C PRO A 489 -23.77 -33.94 -9.45
N LEU A 490 -25.00 -33.57 -9.13
CA LEU A 490 -26.19 -33.83 -9.95
C LEU A 490 -26.72 -32.52 -10.53
N GLU A 491 -27.36 -32.60 -11.70
CA GLU A 491 -28.10 -31.47 -12.26
C GLU A 491 -29.34 -31.13 -11.41
N ILE A 492 -29.58 -29.84 -11.15
CA ILE A 492 -30.79 -29.38 -10.47
C ILE A 492 -31.96 -29.50 -11.46
N ASN A 493 -32.97 -30.30 -11.10
CA ASN A 493 -34.17 -30.50 -11.90
C ASN A 493 -35.41 -30.65 -11.01
N ASN A 494 -36.59 -30.71 -11.63
CA ASN A 494 -37.84 -30.83 -10.89
C ASN A 494 -38.07 -32.19 -10.20
N SER A 495 -37.19 -33.18 -10.36
CA SER A 495 -37.25 -34.43 -9.61
C SER A 495 -36.49 -34.37 -8.28
N ASN A 496 -35.40 -33.61 -8.21
CA ASN A 496 -34.57 -33.50 -7.00
C ASN A 496 -34.72 -32.16 -6.25
N TRP A 497 -35.08 -31.09 -6.95
CA TRP A 497 -35.38 -29.78 -6.38
C TRP A 497 -36.60 -29.16 -7.09
N PRO A 498 -37.82 -29.68 -6.85
CA PRO A 498 -39.03 -29.18 -7.50
C PRO A 498 -39.17 -27.66 -7.39
N GLY A 499 -39.21 -27.00 -8.55
CA GLY A 499 -39.32 -25.53 -8.70
C GLY A 499 -38.00 -24.76 -8.76
N LEU A 500 -36.83 -25.40 -8.58
CA LEU A 500 -35.53 -24.72 -8.75
C LEU A 500 -34.97 -24.79 -10.18
N GLU A 501 -35.43 -25.74 -11.00
CA GLU A 501 -34.85 -26.04 -12.32
C GLU A 501 -34.71 -24.81 -13.24
N ALA A 502 -35.76 -23.98 -13.33
CA ALA A 502 -35.76 -22.76 -14.14
C ALA A 502 -34.78 -21.67 -13.65
N HIS A 503 -34.24 -21.82 -12.44
CA HIS A 503 -33.41 -20.83 -11.76
C HIS A 503 -32.02 -21.36 -11.40
N LYS A 504 -31.68 -22.60 -11.78
CA LYS A 504 -30.47 -23.31 -11.34
C LYS A 504 -29.15 -22.52 -11.54
N ASN A 505 -29.03 -21.79 -12.64
CA ASN A 505 -27.83 -20.99 -12.96
C ASN A 505 -27.83 -19.59 -12.31
N LYS A 506 -28.93 -19.20 -11.66
CA LYS A 506 -29.12 -17.86 -11.07
C LYS A 506 -28.79 -17.80 -9.58
N ILE A 507 -28.67 -18.94 -8.90
CA ILE A 507 -28.44 -19.01 -7.45
C ILE A 507 -27.09 -18.36 -7.09
N ARG A 508 -27.12 -17.42 -6.14
CA ARG A 508 -25.94 -16.68 -5.62
C ARG A 508 -25.78 -16.76 -4.11
N ALA A 509 -26.84 -17.07 -3.38
CA ALA A 509 -26.75 -17.31 -1.96
C ALA A 509 -27.91 -18.21 -1.54
N ALA A 510 -27.69 -19.00 -0.50
CA ALA A 510 -28.73 -19.82 0.07
C ALA A 510 -28.53 -19.94 1.58
N PHE A 511 -29.62 -19.97 2.34
CA PHE A 511 -29.56 -20.39 3.73
C PHE A 511 -30.89 -21.01 4.18
N LYS A 512 -30.82 -21.79 5.26
CA LYS A 512 -31.98 -22.42 5.89
C LYS A 512 -32.50 -21.58 7.05
N TRP A 513 -33.80 -21.30 7.06
CA TRP A 513 -34.51 -20.54 8.09
C TRP A 513 -35.42 -21.46 8.92
N ASN A 514 -35.22 -21.46 10.24
CA ASN A 514 -36.01 -22.19 11.25
C ASN A 514 -36.27 -23.67 10.94
N ASN A 515 -35.36 -24.32 10.18
CA ASN A 515 -35.50 -25.70 9.70
C ASN A 515 -36.78 -25.99 8.88
N LYS A 516 -37.55 -24.97 8.49
CA LYS A 516 -38.81 -25.12 7.76
C LYS A 516 -38.72 -24.65 6.32
N LYS A 517 -37.92 -23.62 6.07
CA LYS A 517 -37.77 -22.99 4.76
C LYS A 517 -36.29 -22.86 4.40
N ALA A 518 -35.98 -23.02 3.12
CA ALA A 518 -34.72 -22.57 2.55
C ALA A 518 -34.98 -21.38 1.62
N TYR A 519 -34.11 -20.39 1.67
CA TYR A 519 -34.21 -19.19 0.84
C TYR A 519 -33.05 -19.16 -0.13
N PHE A 520 -33.33 -18.93 -1.40
CA PHE A 520 -32.34 -18.83 -2.48
C PHE A 520 -32.39 -17.43 -3.06
N PHE A 521 -31.28 -16.70 -2.99
CA PHE A 521 -31.14 -15.37 -3.58
C PHE A 521 -30.56 -15.53 -4.99
N LEU A 522 -31.18 -14.85 -5.95
CA LEU A 522 -30.85 -14.93 -7.36
C LEU A 522 -30.08 -13.69 -7.81
N ASN A 523 -29.27 -13.84 -8.86
CA ASN A 523 -28.46 -12.76 -9.44
C ASN A 523 -29.26 -11.59 -10.05
N ASP A 524 -30.58 -11.73 -10.21
CA ASP A 524 -31.48 -10.71 -10.75
C ASP A 524 -32.23 -9.92 -9.65
N GLY A 525 -31.80 -10.04 -8.39
CA GLY A 525 -32.42 -9.33 -7.26
C GLY A 525 -33.77 -9.91 -6.83
N THR A 526 -34.08 -11.14 -7.27
CA THR A 526 -35.23 -11.91 -6.78
C THR A 526 -34.79 -13.03 -5.85
N TYR A 527 -35.74 -13.65 -5.16
CA TYR A 527 -35.48 -14.81 -4.31
C TYR A 527 -36.55 -15.88 -4.47
N LEU A 528 -36.19 -17.12 -4.15
CA LEU A 528 -37.09 -18.27 -4.04
C LEU A 528 -37.23 -18.66 -2.57
N ARG A 529 -38.41 -19.14 -2.19
CA ARG A 529 -38.66 -19.76 -0.88
C ARG A 529 -39.05 -21.21 -1.07
N TYR A 530 -38.21 -22.11 -0.58
CA TYR A 530 -38.39 -23.55 -0.68
C TYR A 530 -38.95 -24.12 0.62
N SER A 531 -40.03 -24.88 0.53
CA SER A 531 -40.64 -25.59 1.63
C SER A 531 -39.91 -26.91 1.88
N ILE A 532 -39.26 -27.03 3.02
CA ILE A 532 -38.58 -28.29 3.38
C ILE A 532 -39.60 -29.40 3.62
N ALA A 533 -40.75 -29.07 4.22
CA ALA A 533 -41.80 -30.05 4.50
C ALA A 533 -42.52 -30.55 3.24
N ASN A 534 -42.68 -29.69 2.22
CA ASN A 534 -43.38 -30.06 0.98
C ASN A 534 -42.41 -30.42 -0.15
N ASP A 535 -41.10 -30.38 0.12
CA ASP A 535 -40.02 -30.64 -0.84
C ASP A 535 -40.18 -29.90 -2.17
N ARG A 536 -40.54 -28.61 -2.12
CA ARG A 536 -40.72 -27.78 -3.32
C ARG A 536 -40.63 -26.29 -3.06
N VAL A 537 -40.35 -25.51 -4.10
CA VAL A 537 -40.56 -24.06 -4.10
C VAL A 537 -42.04 -23.74 -3.85
N ASP A 538 -42.30 -22.80 -2.94
CA ASP A 538 -43.65 -22.30 -2.67
C ASP A 538 -44.24 -21.62 -3.92
N SER A 539 -45.56 -21.70 -4.11
CA SER A 539 -46.23 -21.02 -5.23
C SER A 539 -46.06 -19.50 -5.18
N GLY A 540 -45.96 -18.86 -6.35
CA GLY A 540 -45.82 -17.40 -6.48
C GLY A 540 -44.40 -16.88 -6.28
N TYR A 541 -43.40 -17.75 -6.44
CA TYR A 541 -41.98 -17.41 -6.48
C TYR A 541 -41.41 -17.62 -7.89
N PRO A 542 -40.36 -16.87 -8.30
CA PRO A 542 -39.58 -15.93 -7.49
C PRO A 542 -40.32 -14.63 -7.16
N LYS A 543 -39.91 -13.98 -6.07
CA LYS A 543 -40.39 -12.65 -5.66
C LYS A 543 -39.23 -11.65 -5.65
N PRO A 544 -39.47 -10.35 -5.92
CA PRO A 544 -38.44 -9.34 -5.78
C PRO A 544 -37.98 -9.22 -4.33
N ILE A 545 -36.70 -8.92 -4.12
CA ILE A 545 -36.15 -8.53 -2.82
C ILE A 545 -36.39 -7.02 -2.68
N ASN A 546 -37.30 -6.63 -1.78
CA ASN A 546 -37.66 -5.23 -1.55
C ASN A 546 -38.11 -5.02 -0.10
N ASN A 547 -38.55 -3.80 0.26
CA ASN A 547 -38.95 -3.50 1.63
C ASN A 547 -40.22 -4.19 2.12
N THR A 548 -40.96 -4.88 1.25
CA THR A 548 -42.12 -5.68 1.63
C THR A 548 -41.74 -7.14 1.88
N THR A 549 -40.77 -7.68 1.12
CA THR A 549 -40.39 -9.10 1.19
C THR A 549 -39.14 -9.35 2.04
N TRP A 550 -38.21 -8.40 2.05
CA TRP A 550 -36.97 -8.40 2.81
C TRP A 550 -36.65 -6.98 3.27
N PRO A 551 -37.37 -6.46 4.29
CA PRO A 551 -37.17 -5.09 4.78
C PRO A 551 -35.70 -4.73 5.00
N GLY A 552 -35.23 -3.68 4.32
CA GLY A 552 -33.85 -3.20 4.40
C GLY A 552 -32.85 -3.86 3.43
N LEU A 553 -33.26 -4.80 2.58
CA LEU A 553 -32.39 -5.39 1.54
C LEU A 553 -32.61 -4.84 0.13
N GLY A 554 -33.65 -4.03 -0.10
CA GLY A 554 -34.05 -3.62 -1.45
C GLY A 554 -32.94 -2.92 -2.26
N SER A 555 -32.16 -2.05 -1.63
CA SER A 555 -31.05 -1.32 -2.29
C SER A 555 -29.83 -2.19 -2.60
N VAL A 556 -29.74 -3.39 -2.03
CA VAL A 556 -28.60 -4.31 -2.18
C VAL A 556 -29.01 -5.64 -2.82
N ALA A 557 -30.25 -5.76 -3.30
CA ALA A 557 -30.85 -6.99 -3.80
C ALA A 557 -29.98 -7.71 -4.84
N SER A 558 -29.48 -6.99 -5.85
CA SER A 558 -28.63 -7.53 -6.93
C SER A 558 -27.16 -7.68 -6.53
N LYS A 559 -26.77 -7.22 -5.35
CA LYS A 559 -25.38 -7.26 -4.88
C LYS A 559 -25.05 -8.49 -4.04
N ILE A 560 -26.04 -9.28 -3.63
CA ILE A 560 -25.85 -10.43 -2.73
C ILE A 560 -25.03 -11.54 -3.42
N THR A 561 -23.92 -11.91 -2.80
CA THR A 561 -22.96 -12.93 -3.29
C THR A 561 -22.82 -14.15 -2.38
N ALA A 562 -23.22 -14.03 -1.12
CA ALA A 562 -23.28 -15.15 -0.19
C ALA A 562 -24.25 -14.85 0.96
N ALA A 563 -24.72 -15.90 1.62
CA ALA A 563 -25.46 -15.80 2.88
C ALA A 563 -24.96 -16.85 3.85
N VAL A 564 -24.98 -16.56 5.15
CA VAL A 564 -24.70 -17.53 6.21
C VAL A 564 -25.74 -17.40 7.31
N ASN A 565 -26.32 -18.53 7.71
CA ASN A 565 -27.16 -18.60 8.89
C ASN A 565 -26.27 -18.57 10.14
N TRP A 566 -26.42 -17.58 11.02
CA TRP A 566 -25.46 -17.43 12.12
C TRP A 566 -25.90 -18.09 13.41
N ASN A 567 -27.12 -17.80 13.84
CA ASN A 567 -27.73 -18.36 15.04
C ASN A 567 -29.26 -18.34 14.88
N SER A 568 -30.03 -18.56 15.94
CA SER A 568 -31.50 -18.49 15.88
C SER A 568 -32.04 -17.11 15.50
N VAL A 569 -31.29 -16.05 15.78
CA VAL A 569 -31.71 -14.64 15.64
C VAL A 569 -31.23 -14.02 14.33
N HIS A 570 -30.01 -14.27 13.90
CA HIS A 570 -29.36 -13.53 12.82
C HIS A 570 -28.90 -14.42 11.67
N CYS A 571 -28.96 -13.87 10.47
CA CYS A 571 -28.15 -14.29 9.32
C CYS A 571 -27.39 -13.09 8.77
N TYR A 572 -26.38 -13.37 7.95
CA TYR A 572 -25.56 -12.34 7.32
C TYR A 572 -25.54 -12.56 5.81
N LEU A 573 -25.69 -11.47 5.05
CA LEU A 573 -25.60 -11.46 3.60
C LEU A 573 -24.37 -10.67 3.18
N PHE A 574 -23.49 -11.27 2.40
CA PHE A 574 -22.29 -10.62 1.87
C PHE A 574 -22.58 -10.09 0.46
N LEU A 575 -21.95 -8.96 0.14
CA LEU A 575 -22.18 -8.22 -1.08
C LEU A 575 -20.92 -8.18 -1.96
N ASN A 576 -21.09 -7.94 -3.26
CA ASN A 576 -20.01 -7.85 -4.26
C ASN A 576 -19.13 -6.59 -4.16
N ASP A 577 -19.40 -5.69 -3.22
CA ASP A 577 -18.62 -4.46 -2.98
C ASP A 577 -17.86 -4.50 -1.65
N ASN A 578 -17.57 -5.71 -1.14
CA ASN A 578 -16.91 -5.96 0.14
C ASN A 578 -17.63 -5.32 1.33
N THR A 579 -18.96 -5.32 1.27
CA THR A 579 -19.81 -5.00 2.41
C THR A 579 -20.71 -6.19 2.75
N TYR A 580 -21.39 -6.11 3.89
CA TYR A 580 -22.33 -7.13 4.34
C TYR A 580 -23.53 -6.49 5.03
N VAL A 581 -24.64 -7.22 5.11
CA VAL A 581 -25.84 -6.86 5.88
C VAL A 581 -26.06 -7.90 6.98
N LYS A 582 -26.24 -7.44 8.22
CA LYS A 582 -26.76 -8.26 9.31
C LYS A 582 -28.28 -8.20 9.29
N TYR A 583 -28.93 -9.35 9.20
CA TYR A 583 -30.38 -9.45 9.10
C TYR A 583 -30.95 -10.17 10.32
N SER A 584 -31.97 -9.58 10.95
CA SER A 584 -32.69 -10.16 12.07
C SER A 584 -33.85 -11.01 11.57
N LYS A 585 -33.77 -12.31 11.82
CA LYS A 585 -34.80 -13.30 11.50
C LYS A 585 -35.97 -13.27 12.48
N THR A 586 -35.79 -12.69 13.68
CA THR A 586 -36.88 -12.54 14.65
C THR A 586 -37.68 -11.28 14.38
N LEU A 587 -37.04 -10.22 13.90
CA LEU A 587 -37.69 -8.96 13.52
C LEU A 587 -38.06 -8.89 12.02
N ASP A 588 -37.61 -9.87 11.23
CA ASP A 588 -37.80 -9.95 9.78
C ASP A 588 -37.37 -8.66 9.05
N ARG A 589 -36.17 -8.16 9.39
CA ARG A 589 -35.59 -6.94 8.80
C ARG A 589 -34.07 -6.86 8.95
N ALA A 590 -33.43 -6.10 8.07
CA ALA A 590 -32.04 -5.70 8.25
C ALA A 590 -31.87 -4.89 9.54
N GLU A 591 -30.77 -5.12 10.24
CA GLU A 591 -30.38 -4.27 11.38
C GLU A 591 -30.05 -2.85 10.90
N LEU A 592 -30.11 -1.87 11.80
CA LEU A 592 -29.80 -0.48 11.46
C LEU A 592 -28.31 -0.28 11.12
N ASN A 593 -28.01 0.72 10.29
CA ASN A 593 -26.65 1.09 9.86
C ASN A 593 -25.91 -0.01 9.08
N TYR A 594 -26.63 -0.65 8.15
CA TYR A 594 -26.11 -1.59 7.16
C TYR A 594 -26.44 -1.11 5.74
N PRO A 595 -25.64 -1.48 4.72
CA PRO A 595 -24.50 -2.40 4.77
C PRO A 595 -23.28 -1.82 5.50
N ARG A 596 -22.43 -2.70 6.06
CA ARG A 596 -21.16 -2.34 6.69
C ARG A 596 -19.98 -2.96 5.94
N PRO A 597 -18.78 -2.34 5.96
CA PRO A 597 -17.60 -2.93 5.35
C PRO A 597 -17.29 -4.32 5.91
N THR A 598 -16.94 -5.26 5.04
CA THR A 598 -16.35 -6.55 5.38
C THR A 598 -14.84 -6.34 5.44
N ASN A 599 -14.26 -6.23 6.64
CA ASN A 599 -12.83 -5.97 6.81
C ASN A 599 -12.32 -6.55 8.14
N ASN A 600 -11.05 -6.34 8.45
CA ASN A 600 -10.44 -6.92 9.65
C ASN A 600 -10.98 -6.34 10.99
N ARG A 601 -11.84 -5.31 10.97
CA ARG A 601 -12.54 -4.80 12.17
C ARG A 601 -13.90 -5.48 12.38
N THR A 602 -14.60 -5.83 11.31
CA THR A 602 -15.96 -6.41 11.36
C THR A 602 -15.98 -7.93 11.17
N TRP A 603 -15.04 -8.46 10.40
CA TRP A 603 -14.84 -9.88 10.10
C TRP A 603 -13.34 -10.22 10.11
N PRO A 604 -12.70 -10.23 11.29
CA PRO A 604 -11.25 -10.42 11.41
C PRO A 604 -10.76 -11.68 10.68
N GLY A 605 -9.85 -11.48 9.71
CA GLY A 605 -9.26 -12.56 8.92
C GLY A 605 -10.06 -13.08 7.72
N LEU A 606 -11.29 -12.60 7.48
CA LEU A 606 -12.13 -13.14 6.40
C LEU A 606 -11.60 -12.78 4.99
N LEU A 607 -11.24 -11.51 4.79
CA LEU A 607 -10.70 -11.01 3.52
C LEU A 607 -9.18 -10.76 3.58
N LYS A 608 -8.44 -11.56 4.35
CA LYS A 608 -6.98 -11.49 4.40
C LYS A 608 -6.31 -11.98 3.13
#